data_AF-A0A182KBI2-F1
#
_entry.id   AF-A0A182KBI2-F1
#
_cell.length_a   1.000
_cell.length_b   1.000
_cell.length_c   1.000
_cell.angle_alpha   90.00
_cell.angle_beta   90.00
_cell.angle_gamma   90.00
#
_symmetry.space_group_name_H-M   'P 1'
#
loop_
_entity.id
_entity.type
_entity.pdbx_description
1 polymer ?
#
loop_
_entity_poly.entity_id
_entity_poly.type
_entity_poly.pdbx_seq_one_letter_code
_entity_poly.pdbx_strand_id
1 'polypeptide(L)'
;MTSMTFGQKKFIPTAPEKGSFPLDHGGQCRKLMLFYMRCLRENADDNSACREESKAYLQCRMDNDLMAREDFSKLGYSKEKSENKPEQS
;
A
#
# COMPACT_ATOMS: atom_id res chain seq x y z
N MET A 1 8.34 26.38 -28.77
CA MET A 1 8.39 25.03 -29.35
C MET A 1 7.18 24.27 -28.82
N THR A 2 6.18 24.06 -29.65
CA THR A 2 4.91 23.44 -29.24
C THR A 2 5.00 21.94 -29.49
N SER A 3 5.18 21.15 -28.43
CA SER A 3 5.30 19.68 -28.54
C SER A 3 3.96 19.06 -28.95
N MET A 4 3.97 18.38 -30.08
CA MET A 4 2.88 17.58 -30.61
C MET A 4 2.84 16.22 -29.90
N THR A 5 1.95 16.00 -28.94
CA THR A 5 1.68 14.65 -28.38
C THR A 5 0.54 13.99 -29.14
N PHE A 6 0.82 13.50 -30.35
CA PHE A 6 -0.12 12.65 -31.10
C PHE A 6 -0.18 11.25 -30.47
N GLY A 7 -1.38 10.81 -30.07
CA GLY A 7 -1.71 9.39 -30.03
C GLY A 7 -1.40 8.61 -28.74
N GLN A 8 -1.41 9.24 -27.57
CA GLN A 8 -1.50 8.47 -26.33
C GLN A 8 -2.89 7.84 -26.23
N LYS A 9 -2.99 6.53 -26.53
CA LYS A 9 -4.19 5.73 -26.25
C LYS A 9 -4.56 5.98 -24.78
N LYS A 10 -5.80 6.41 -24.52
CA LYS A 10 -6.33 6.50 -23.16
C LYS A 10 -6.08 5.15 -22.49
N PHE A 11 -5.20 5.11 -21.50
CA PHE A 11 -5.05 3.94 -20.65
C PHE A 11 -6.31 3.85 -19.82
N ILE A 12 -7.27 3.04 -20.26
CA ILE A 12 -8.48 2.72 -19.51
C ILE A 12 -8.10 1.47 -18.72
N PRO A 13 -7.76 1.59 -17.44
CA PRO A 13 -7.52 0.42 -16.62
C PRO A 13 -8.77 -0.45 -16.60
N THR A 14 -8.62 -1.72 -16.95
CA THR A 14 -9.65 -2.74 -16.83
C THR A 14 -9.95 -2.92 -15.34
N ALA A 15 -11.18 -2.62 -14.91
CA ALA A 15 -11.64 -3.10 -13.61
C ALA A 15 -11.75 -4.64 -13.67
N PRO A 16 -11.31 -5.39 -12.66
CA PRO A 16 -10.85 -4.98 -11.33
C PRO A 16 -9.32 -4.85 -11.17
N GLU A 17 -8.53 -4.98 -12.24
CA GLU A 17 -7.05 -5.01 -12.15
C GLU A 17 -6.45 -3.78 -11.48
N LYS A 18 -7.12 -2.63 -11.59
CA LYS A 18 -6.80 -1.39 -10.86
C LYS A 18 -8.09 -0.71 -10.38
N GLY A 19 -9.06 -1.50 -9.91
CA GLY A 19 -10.39 -1.02 -9.53
C GLY A 19 -10.34 0.24 -8.68
N SER A 20 -11.40 1.07 -8.72
CA SER A 20 -11.58 2.12 -7.72
C SER A 20 -11.53 1.44 -6.36
N PHE A 21 -10.40 1.63 -5.69
CA PHE A 21 -10.02 0.99 -4.44
C PHE A 21 -11.27 0.76 -3.60
N PRO A 22 -11.75 -0.49 -3.39
CA PRO A 22 -12.79 -0.72 -2.41
C PRO A 22 -12.20 -0.16 -1.12
N LEU A 23 -12.75 0.97 -0.69
CA LEU A 23 -12.29 1.74 0.45
C LEU A 23 -12.73 0.96 1.67
N ASP A 24 -12.10 -0.21 1.90
CA ASP A 24 -12.32 -1.15 3.01
C ASP A 24 -13.62 -0.84 3.74
N HIS A 25 -14.76 -1.06 3.06
CA HIS A 25 -16.03 -0.48 3.52
C HIS A 25 -16.47 -1.13 4.84
N GLY A 26 -16.05 -2.38 5.05
CA GLY A 26 -16.22 -3.11 6.30
C GLY A 26 -15.22 -2.73 7.39
N GLY A 27 -14.21 -1.91 7.09
CA GLY A 27 -13.18 -1.50 8.05
C GLY A 27 -12.35 -2.66 8.61
N GLN A 28 -12.18 -3.74 7.85
CA GLN A 28 -11.48 -4.97 8.25
C GLN A 28 -10.03 -4.68 8.62
N CYS A 29 -9.38 -3.77 7.90
CA CYS A 29 -8.00 -3.34 8.12
C CYS A 29 -7.90 -1.96 8.77
N ARG A 30 -9.01 -1.41 9.28
CA ARG A 30 -9.07 -0.05 9.87
C ARG A 30 -8.11 0.13 11.04
N LYS A 31 -7.91 -0.89 11.88
CA LYS A 31 -6.98 -0.81 13.02
C LYS A 31 -5.54 -0.57 12.56
N LEU A 32 -5.09 -1.32 11.55
CA LEU A 32 -3.74 -1.19 10.99
C LEU A 32 -3.57 0.11 10.21
N MET A 33 -4.61 0.55 9.49
CA MET A 33 -4.66 1.88 8.88
C MET A 33 -4.47 2.97 9.93
N LEU A 34 -5.14 2.88 11.09
CA LEU A 34 -5.01 3.88 12.16
C LEU A 34 -3.59 3.90 12.76
N PHE A 35 -2.95 2.75 12.92
CA PHE A 35 -1.54 2.71 13.37
C PHE A 35 -0.61 3.36 12.36
N TYR A 36 -0.78 3.06 11.07
CA TYR A 36 -0.01 3.70 10.02
C TYR A 36 -0.21 5.22 10.00
N MET A 37 -1.46 5.68 10.08
CA MET A 37 -1.79 7.11 10.13
C MET A 37 -1.27 7.81 11.37
N ARG A 38 -1.20 7.10 12.51
CA ARG A 38 -0.56 7.63 13.73
C ARG A 38 0.94 7.81 13.49
N CYS A 39 1.62 6.78 12.98
CA CYS A 39 3.05 6.84 12.70
C CYS A 39 3.38 8.01 11.76
N LEU A 40 2.61 8.20 10.69
CA LEU A 40 2.81 9.33 9.77
C LEU A 40 2.73 10.69 10.50
N ARG A 41 1.70 10.88 11.35
CA ARG A 41 1.57 12.13 12.11
C ARG A 41 2.72 12.37 13.08
N GLU A 42 3.24 11.31 13.68
CA GLU A 42 4.37 11.37 14.62
C GLU A 42 5.70 11.65 13.89
N ASN A 43 5.84 11.20 12.64
CA ASN A 43 7.05 11.32 11.84
C ASN A 43 6.94 12.38 10.71
N ALA A 44 6.08 13.39 10.87
CA ALA A 44 5.90 14.48 9.91
C ALA A 44 5.63 14.00 8.46
N ASP A 45 4.75 13.01 8.33
CA ASP A 45 4.34 12.35 7.08
C ASP A 45 5.49 11.62 6.34
N ASP A 46 6.56 11.27 7.06
CA ASP A 46 7.62 10.41 6.52
C ASP A 46 7.15 8.96 6.42
N ASN A 47 6.94 8.51 5.18
CA ASN A 47 6.52 7.15 4.87
C ASN A 47 7.65 6.12 5.10
N SER A 48 8.91 6.55 5.06
CA SER A 48 10.06 5.65 5.22
C SER A 48 10.21 5.18 6.67
N ALA A 49 9.92 6.07 7.62
CA ALA A 49 9.86 5.76 9.05
C ALA A 49 8.72 4.78 9.39
N CYS A 50 7.61 4.82 8.64
CA CYS A 50 6.41 4.02 8.87
C CYS A 50 6.29 2.80 7.94
N ARG A 51 7.43 2.26 7.50
CA ARG A 51 7.49 1.11 6.58
C ARG A 51 6.87 -0.15 7.19
N GLU A 52 6.96 -0.34 8.50
CA GLU A 52 6.45 -1.56 9.14
C GLU A 52 4.93 -1.54 9.25
N GLU A 53 4.34 -0.41 9.64
CA GLU A 53 2.91 -0.20 9.76
C GLU A 53 2.23 -0.22 8.40
N SER A 54 2.84 0.41 7.39
CA SER A 54 2.35 0.36 6.01
C SER A 54 2.37 -1.04 5.45
N LYS A 55 3.43 -1.82 5.70
CA LYS A 55 3.52 -3.22 5.30
C LYS A 55 2.42 -4.06 5.93
N ALA A 56 2.20 -3.93 7.24
CA ALA A 56 1.14 -4.66 7.94
C ALA A 56 -0.26 -4.30 7.41
N TYR A 57 -0.50 -3.01 7.13
CA TYR A 57 -1.75 -2.56 6.55
C TYR A 57 -1.99 -3.15 5.15
N LEU A 58 -0.98 -3.14 4.28
CA LEU A 58 -1.09 -3.74 2.95
C LEU A 58 -1.26 -5.26 3.02
N GLN A 59 -0.59 -5.94 3.95
CA GLN A 59 -0.75 -7.38 4.18
C GLN A 59 -2.20 -7.73 4.50
N CYS A 60 -2.80 -7.02 5.45
CA CYS A 60 -4.21 -7.24 5.80
C CYS A 60 -5.15 -7.09 4.59
N ARG A 61 -4.89 -6.11 3.72
CA ARG A 61 -5.69 -5.91 2.51
C ARG A 61 -5.55 -7.06 1.52
N MET A 62 -4.35 -7.61 1.37
CA MET A 62 -4.12 -8.78 0.51
C MET A 62 -4.75 -10.05 1.09
N ASP A 63 -4.76 -10.19 2.42
CA ASP A 63 -5.33 -11.37 3.08
C ASP A 63 -6.86 -11.38 3.10
N ASN A 64 -7.51 -10.20 3.04
CA ASN A 64 -8.96 -10.05 2.97
C ASN A 64 -9.48 -9.81 1.54
N ASP A 65 -8.66 -10.10 0.52
CA ASP A 65 -9.01 -9.91 -0.90
C ASP A 65 -9.48 -8.47 -1.25
N LEU A 66 -9.05 -7.47 -0.45
CA LEU A 66 -9.28 -6.03 -0.68
C LEU A 66 -8.24 -5.41 -1.63
N MET A 67 -7.23 -6.21 -2.01
CA MET A 67 -6.17 -5.88 -2.96
C MET A 67 -5.63 -7.18 -3.56
N ALA A 68 -5.19 -7.14 -4.82
CA ALA A 68 -4.50 -8.28 -5.43
C ALA A 68 -3.25 -8.66 -4.62
N ARG A 69 -3.03 -9.96 -4.43
CA ARG A 69 -1.81 -10.46 -3.77
C ARG A 69 -0.62 -10.18 -4.68
N GLU A 70 0.31 -9.39 -4.18
CA GLU A 70 1.56 -9.04 -4.87
C GLU A 70 2.74 -9.26 -3.92
N ASP A 71 3.90 -9.55 -4.51
CA ASP A 71 5.13 -9.69 -3.74
C ASP A 71 5.54 -8.33 -3.15
N PHE A 72 5.83 -8.33 -1.86
CA PHE A 72 6.33 -7.15 -1.14
C PHE A 72 7.55 -6.50 -1.80
N SER A 73 8.39 -7.29 -2.47
CA SER A 73 9.54 -6.80 -3.25
C SER A 73 9.12 -5.88 -4.40
N LYS A 74 8.00 -6.18 -5.09
CA LYS A 74 7.45 -5.33 -6.16
C LYS A 74 6.81 -4.06 -5.61
N LEU A 75 6.35 -4.11 -4.36
CA LEU A 75 5.77 -2.99 -3.63
C LEU A 75 6.83 -2.09 -2.95
N GLY A 76 8.13 -2.34 -3.18
CA GLY A 76 9.22 -1.52 -2.64
C GLY A 76 9.67 -1.88 -1.22
N TYR A 77 9.19 -3.02 -0.68
CA TYR A 77 9.65 -3.59 0.59
C TYR A 77 10.73 -4.65 0.35
N SER A 78 11.71 -4.34 -0.50
CA SER A 78 12.91 -5.17 -0.62
C SER A 78 13.58 -5.27 0.74
N LYS A 79 14.03 -6.49 1.09
CA LYS A 79 14.74 -6.77 2.34
C LYS A 79 16.10 -6.09 2.33
N GLU A 80 16.15 -4.82 2.72
CA GLU A 80 17.35 -4.24 3.30
C GLU A 80 17.04 -3.87 4.75
N LYS A 81 17.29 -4.84 5.64
CA LYS A 81 17.41 -4.72 7.10
C LYS A 81 16.25 -4.07 7.87
N SER A 82 15.27 -4.87 8.27
CA SER A 82 14.71 -4.77 9.65
C SER A 82 14.16 -6.13 10.09
N GLU A 83 15.00 -6.88 10.80
CA GLU A 83 14.54 -7.96 11.67
C GLU A 83 14.19 -7.32 13.01
N ASN A 84 12.91 -7.06 13.24
CA ASN A 84 12.35 -6.98 14.59
C ASN A 84 10.90 -7.46 14.51
N LYS A 85 10.75 -8.78 14.43
CA LYS A 85 9.48 -9.44 14.74
C LYS A 85 9.45 -9.58 16.26
N PRO A 86 8.48 -9.00 17.01
CA PRO A 86 8.23 -9.48 18.35
C PRO A 86 7.71 -10.91 18.19
N GLU A 87 8.56 -11.83 18.63
CA GLU A 87 8.28 -13.22 18.90
C GLU A 87 7.00 -13.33 19.74
N GLN A 88 6.01 -14.05 19.22
CA GLN A 88 4.90 -14.60 19.99
C GLN A 88 4.95 -16.11 19.82
N SER A 89 5.60 -16.80 20.76
CA SER A 89 5.09 -17.99 21.48
C SER A 89 6.13 -18.46 22.48
#